data_AF-W7Q9A6-F1
#
_entry.id   AF-W7Q9A6-F1
#
_cell.length_a   1.000
_cell.length_b   1.000
_cell.length_c   1.000
_cell.angle_alpha   90.00
_cell.angle_beta   90.00
_cell.angle_gamma   90.00
#
_symmetry.space_group_name_H-M   'P 1'
#
loop_
_entity.id
_entity.type
_entity.pdbx_description
1 polymer ?
#
loop_
_entity_poly.entity_id
_entity_poly.type
_entity_poly.pdbx_seq_one_letter_code
_entity_poly.pdbx_strand_id
1 'polypeptide(L)'
;MRGHTPSQAVLQVGKKDVGLQNIEPVGRYAVKLHFDDGHDSGLFSWAYLHDLIENREAYWADYLKRLEKAGASREPLGIEIKQL
;
A
#
# COMPACT_ATOMS: atom_id res chain seq x y z
N MET A 1 -6.21 -8.55 5.88
CA MET A 1 -5.80 -9.71 5.06
C MET A 1 -6.51 -9.63 3.71
N ARG A 2 -5.80 -9.60 2.58
CA ARG A 2 -6.44 -9.61 1.24
C ARG A 2 -6.02 -10.84 0.45
N GLY A 3 -7.04 -11.57 -0.03
CA GLY A 3 -6.90 -12.55 -1.10
C GLY A 3 -6.75 -11.86 -2.45
N HIS A 4 -6.14 -12.58 -3.39
CA HIS A 4 -5.85 -12.20 -4.77
C HIS A 4 -7.11 -11.97 -5.64
N THR A 5 -7.95 -10.98 -5.31
CA THR A 5 -8.96 -10.49 -6.26
C THR A 5 -9.03 -8.95 -6.23
N PRO A 6 -8.76 -8.25 -7.36
CA PRO A 6 -8.85 -6.80 -7.45
C PRO A 6 -10.21 -6.22 -7.01
N SER A 7 -11.27 -7.02 -7.10
CA SER A 7 -12.65 -6.65 -6.75
C SER A 7 -12.91 -6.49 -5.25
N GLN A 8 -12.02 -6.95 -4.36
CA GLN A 8 -12.16 -6.79 -2.90
C GLN A 8 -11.22 -5.72 -2.32
N ALA A 9 -10.49 -4.99 -3.17
CA ALA A 9 -9.53 -4.00 -2.73
C ALA A 9 -10.20 -2.69 -2.28
N VAL A 10 -10.39 -2.52 -0.97
CA VAL A 10 -10.73 -1.22 -0.33
C VAL A 10 -9.74 -0.13 -0.79
N LEU A 11 -10.28 1.00 -1.23
CA LEU A 11 -9.52 2.19 -1.62
C LEU A 11 -8.80 2.77 -0.39
N GLN A 12 -7.49 2.96 -0.48
CA GLN A 12 -6.69 3.54 0.60
C GLN A 12 -6.62 5.07 0.44
N VAL A 13 -6.95 5.81 1.50
CA VAL A 13 -7.04 7.28 1.51
C VAL A 13 -6.23 7.84 2.69
N GLY A 14 -5.70 9.06 2.57
CA GLY A 14 -4.95 9.70 3.65
C GLY A 14 -3.61 9.04 3.99
N LYS A 15 -2.99 8.33 3.03
CA LYS A 15 -1.76 7.53 3.23
C LYS A 15 -0.53 8.09 2.53
N LYS A 16 -0.49 9.39 2.24
CA LYS A 16 0.64 10.03 1.54
C LYS A 16 1.96 9.89 2.30
N ASP A 17 1.92 10.03 3.61
CA ASP A 17 3.09 10.14 4.48
C ASP A 17 3.47 8.81 5.17
N VAL A 18 2.82 7.72 4.76
CA VAL A 18 3.13 6.36 5.24
C VAL A 18 4.50 5.96 4.74
N GLY A 19 5.37 5.63 5.68
CA GLY A 19 6.72 5.15 5.46
C GLY A 19 6.84 3.64 5.66
N LEU A 20 7.92 3.08 5.12
CA LEU A 20 8.31 1.71 5.40
C LEU A 20 9.22 1.68 6.63
N GLN A 21 8.81 0.96 7.67
CA GLN A 21 9.55 0.85 8.92
C GLN A 21 10.50 -0.35 8.94
N ASN A 22 10.08 -1.48 8.38
CA ASN A 22 10.87 -2.72 8.38
C ASN A 22 10.52 -3.64 7.20
N ILE A 23 11.45 -4.53 6.85
CA ILE A 23 11.29 -5.57 5.83
C ILE A 23 11.80 -6.89 6.41
N GLU A 24 10.98 -7.92 6.40
CA GLU A 24 11.36 -9.26 6.88
C GLU A 24 11.23 -10.29 5.76
N PRO A 25 12.25 -11.13 5.51
CA PRO A 25 12.14 -12.21 4.55
C PRO A 25 11.18 -13.29 5.06
N VAL A 26 10.32 -13.79 4.17
CA VAL A 26 9.45 -14.94 4.45
C VAL A 26 9.85 -16.09 3.53
N GLY A 27 10.65 -17.00 4.08
CA GLY A 27 11.26 -18.08 3.32
C GLY A 27 12.06 -17.55 2.13
N ARG A 28 11.86 -18.12 0.94
CA ARG A 28 12.55 -17.72 -0.30
C ARG A 28 11.62 -17.04 -1.32
N TYR A 29 10.34 -16.85 -1.01
CA TYR A 29 9.32 -16.52 -2.01
C TYR A 29 8.62 -15.18 -1.78
N ALA A 30 8.80 -14.56 -0.61
CA ALA A 30 8.11 -13.33 -0.24
C ALA A 30 8.89 -12.51 0.79
N VAL A 31 8.45 -11.27 0.99
CA VAL A 31 8.80 -10.41 2.11
C VAL A 31 7.54 -9.94 2.83
N LYS A 32 7.67 -9.73 4.13
CA LYS A 32 6.69 -9.03 4.95
C LYS A 32 7.13 -7.58 5.08
N LEU A 33 6.25 -6.64 4.74
CA LEU A 33 6.53 -5.20 4.84
C LEU A 33 5.79 -4.64 6.06
N HIS A 34 6.50 -3.87 6.87
CA HIS A 34 5.96 -3.18 8.04
C HIS A 34 5.91 -1.68 7.76
N PHE A 35 4.73 -1.09 7.87
CA PHE A 35 4.52 0.34 7.66
C PHE A 35 4.35 1.08 8.98
N ASP A 36 4.77 2.34 9.01
CA ASP A 36 4.75 3.17 10.22
C ASP A 36 3.35 3.61 10.68
N ASP A 37 2.32 3.38 9.86
CA ASP A 37 0.91 3.62 10.18
C ASP A 37 0.24 2.45 10.92
N GLY A 38 1.05 1.48 11.40
CA GLY A 38 0.61 0.29 12.11
C GLY A 38 0.18 -0.86 11.19
N HIS A 39 0.34 -0.74 9.87
CA HIS A 39 0.06 -1.84 8.96
C HIS A 39 1.22 -2.84 8.89
N ASP A 40 1.02 -4.04 9.44
CA ASP A 40 2.07 -5.05 9.61
C ASP A 40 1.68 -6.45 9.09
N SER A 41 0.55 -6.58 8.37
CA SER A 41 -0.04 -7.89 8.05
C SER A 41 0.21 -8.39 6.61
N GLY A 42 0.90 -7.60 5.77
CA GLY A 42 1.05 -7.88 4.35
C GLY A 42 2.25 -8.79 4.03
N LEU A 43 1.99 -9.94 3.40
CA LEU A 43 3.01 -10.72 2.69
C LEU A 43 3.00 -10.36 1.21
N PHE A 44 4.17 -10.08 0.68
CA PHE A 44 4.38 -9.65 -0.71
C PHE A 44 5.32 -10.65 -1.39
N SER A 45 4.79 -11.45 -2.32
CA SER A 45 5.61 -12.38 -3.10
C SER A 45 6.51 -11.62 -4.09
N TRP A 46 7.63 -12.23 -4.49
CA TRP A 46 8.52 -11.62 -5.49
C TRP A 46 7.81 -11.35 -6.81
N ALA A 47 6.98 -12.28 -7.27
CA ALA A 47 6.20 -12.12 -8.49
C ALA A 47 5.22 -10.94 -8.40
N TYR A 48 4.59 -10.74 -7.24
CA TYR A 48 3.68 -9.62 -7.02
C TYR A 48 4.42 -8.27 -6.96
N LEU A 49 5.56 -8.22 -6.26
CA LEU A 49 6.39 -7.01 -6.25
C LEU A 49 6.90 -6.65 -7.65
N HIS A 50 7.30 -7.64 -8.44
CA HIS A 50 7.70 -7.45 -9.82
C HIS A 50 6.55 -6.90 -10.68
N ASP A 51 5.35 -7.49 -10.58
CA ASP A 51 4.15 -6.99 -11.26
C ASP A 51 3.83 -5.52 -10.89
N LEU A 52 3.93 -5.16 -9.61
CA LEU A 52 3.75 -3.78 -9.15
C LEU A 52 4.78 -2.81 -9.75
N ILE A 53 6.03 -3.25 -9.95
CA ILE A 53 7.09 -2.44 -10.54
C ILE A 53 6.82 -2.23 -12.03
N GLU A 54 6.55 -3.31 -12.77
CA GLU A 54 6.30 -3.26 -14.22
C GLU A 54 5.04 -2.45 -14.56
N ASN A 55 3.99 -2.60 -13.76
CA ASN A 55 2.70 -1.94 -13.99
C ASN A 55 2.50 -0.66 -13.16
N ARG A 56 3.57 -0.12 -12.56
CA ARG A 56 3.51 1.00 -11.62
C ARG A 56 2.69 2.17 -12.15
N GLU A 57 2.95 2.61 -13.37
CA GLU A 57 2.28 3.79 -13.94
C GLU A 57 0.78 3.59 -14.12
N ALA A 58 0.39 2.44 -14.67
CA ALA A 58 -1.01 2.10 -14.91
C ALA A 58 -1.78 1.97 -13.59
N TYR A 59 -1.24 1.24 -12.62
CA TYR A 59 -1.86 1.09 -11.30
C TYR A 59 -1.92 2.40 -10.52
N TRP A 60 -0.90 3.23 -10.66
CA TRP A 60 -0.88 4.54 -10.04
C TRP A 60 -1.95 5.47 -10.62
N ALA A 61 -2.08 5.51 -11.94
CA ALA A 61 -3.10 6.30 -12.62
C ALA A 61 -4.53 5.84 -12.25
N ASP A 62 -4.78 4.53 -12.21
CA ASP A 62 -6.08 3.98 -11.76
C ASP A 62 -6.38 4.37 -10.30
N TYR A 63 -5.39 4.24 -9.41
CA TYR A 63 -5.53 4.64 -8.01
C TYR A 63 -5.93 6.12 -7.87
N LEU A 64 -5.24 7.03 -8.56
CA LEU A 64 -5.55 8.46 -8.52
C LEU A 64 -6.95 8.76 -9.07
N LYS A 65 -7.35 8.10 -10.17
CA LYS A 65 -8.70 8.24 -10.72
C LYS A 65 -9.78 7.76 -9.75
N ARG A 66 -9.51 6.68 -9.00
CA ARG A 66 -10.42 6.17 -7.97
C ARG A 66 -10.54 7.12 -6.78
N LEU A 67 -9.44 7.77 -6.38
CA LEU A 67 -9.47 8.82 -5.36
C LEU A 67 -10.33 10.00 -5.79
N GLU A 68 -10.10 10.52 -7.00
CA GLU A 68 -10.87 11.63 -7.57
C GLU A 68 -12.37 11.30 -7.62
N LYS A 69 -12.74 10.12 -8.16
CA LYS A 69 -14.12 9.67 -8.23
C LYS A 69 -14.79 9.55 -6.85
N ALA A 70 -14.02 9.22 -5.81
CA ALA A 70 -14.50 9.10 -4.45
C ALA A 70 -14.52 10.44 -3.69
N GLY A 71 -14.02 11.53 -4.28
CA GLY A 71 -13.81 12.81 -3.57
C GLY A 71 -12.79 12.70 -2.42
N ALA A 72 -11.90 11.71 -2.49
CA ALA A 72 -10.91 11.43 -1.46
C ALA A 72 -9.53 11.96 -1.86
N SER A 73 -8.63 12.05 -0.87
CA SER A 73 -7.25 12.51 -1.08
C SER A 73 -6.24 11.52 -0.52
N ARG A 74 -5.00 11.64 -1.00
CA ARG A 74 -3.84 11.01 -0.37
C ARG A 74 -3.39 11.77 0.87
N GLU A 75 -3.64 13.08 0.92
CA GLU A 75 -3.29 13.92 2.07
C GLU A 75 -3.98 13.39 3.33
N PRO A 76 -3.27 13.29 4.46
CA PRO A 76 -3.86 12.90 5.74
C PRO A 76 -5.04 13.80 6.12
N LEU A 77 -6.08 13.21 6.71
CA LEU A 77 -7.28 13.95 7.16
C LEU A 77 -7.06 14.68 8.50
N GLY A 78 -5.89 14.54 9.13
CA GLY A 78 -5.53 15.16 10.41
C GLY A 78 -4.00 15.24 10.61
N ILE A 79 -3.55 15.99 11.61
CA ILE A 79 -2.13 16.16 11.93
C ILE A 79 -1.58 14.83 12.48
N GLU A 80 -0.71 14.15 11.73
CA GLU A 80 0.02 12.98 12.22
C GLU A 80 1.14 13.43 13.19
N ILE A 81 0.91 13.31 14.50
CA ILE A 81 1.98 13.43 15.49
C ILE A 81 2.78 12.12 15.46
N LYS A 82 3.85 12.05 14.66
CA LYS A 82 4.83 10.96 14.75
C LYS A 82 5.60 11.16 16.08
N GLN A 83 5.34 10.31 17.08
CA GLN A 83 6.10 10.32 18.34
C GLN A 83 7.58 10.03 18.02
N LEU A 84 8.44 10.95 18.48
CA LEU A 84 9.91 10.88 18.41
C LEU A 84 10.47 9.79 19.32
#